data_AF-A0A966LFE7-F1
#
_entry.id   AF-A0A966LFE7-F1
#
_cell.length_a   1.000
_cell.length_b   1.000
_cell.length_c   1.000
_cell.angle_alpha   90.00
_cell.angle_beta   90.00
_cell.angle_gamma   90.00
#
_symmetry.space_group_name_H-M   'P 1'
#
loop_
_entity.id
_entity.type
_entity.pdbx_description
1 polymer ?
#
loop_
_entity_poly.entity_id
_entity_poly.type
_entity_poly.pdbx_seq_one_letter_code
_entity_poly.pdbx_strand_id
1 'polypeptide(L)'
;MTNPDACIWQSAWNIWQAQENLNKLFEALDLIECQQQNLVIECEDSDECEGEFIQPVWNAYYSVKRSMRRNARVEGWITLAIQLTCKEGNEADWEFGKRAKVLVGYCPLRSFDDAWGFDVDSPNSSGYSEDAVATATHWTLEEGDGRTSWFYALPLDQMTDTARIRQYIVEPLQTILTGEDGLEQVLNEIRGVLCIPPQPNAES
;
A
#
# COMPACT_ATOMS: atom_id res chain seq x y z
N MET A 1 -19.34 -27.39 28.15
CA MET A 1 -17.91 -27.08 28.29
C MET A 1 -17.24 -27.39 26.97
N THR A 2 -16.75 -26.39 26.26
CA THR A 2 -15.91 -26.59 25.07
C THR A 2 -14.62 -27.28 25.51
N ASN A 3 -14.26 -28.38 24.86
CA ASN A 3 -13.02 -29.08 25.12
C ASN A 3 -11.85 -28.12 24.81
N PRO A 4 -10.92 -27.85 25.76
CA PRO A 4 -9.74 -27.01 25.51
C PRO A 4 -9.01 -27.35 24.21
N ASP A 5 -8.94 -28.64 23.84
CA ASP A 5 -8.32 -29.09 22.59
C ASP A 5 -9.05 -28.57 21.34
N ALA A 6 -10.39 -28.52 21.38
CA ALA A 6 -11.20 -28.01 20.28
C ALA A 6 -11.01 -26.49 20.11
N CYS A 7 -10.85 -25.75 21.22
CA CYS A 7 -10.54 -24.32 21.16
C CYS A 7 -9.16 -24.07 20.54
N ILE A 8 -8.14 -24.83 20.95
CA ILE A 8 -6.78 -24.70 20.40
C ILE A 8 -6.78 -25.03 18.90
N TRP A 9 -7.45 -26.12 18.50
CA TRP A 9 -7.53 -26.52 17.10
C TRP A 9 -8.23 -25.47 16.23
N GLN A 10 -9.35 -24.91 16.69
CA GLN A 10 -10.06 -23.86 15.96
C GLN A 10 -9.22 -22.58 15.81
N SER A 11 -8.48 -22.19 16.86
CA SER A 11 -7.59 -21.03 16.79
C SER A 11 -6.47 -21.25 15.77
N ALA A 12 -5.83 -22.42 15.78
CA ALA A 12 -4.78 -22.76 14.81
C ALA A 12 -5.33 -22.75 13.36
N TRP A 13 -6.52 -23.30 13.16
CA TRP A 13 -7.17 -23.29 11.85
C TRP A 13 -7.49 -21.87 11.35
N ASN A 14 -8.01 -21.01 12.24
CA ASN A 14 -8.30 -19.62 11.90
C ASN A 14 -7.05 -18.84 11.49
N ILE A 15 -5.93 -19.04 12.20
CA ILE A 15 -4.66 -18.40 11.85
C ILE A 15 -4.16 -18.88 10.49
N TRP A 16 -4.19 -20.20 10.25
CA TRP A 16 -3.77 -20.74 8.95
C TRP A 16 -4.62 -20.20 7.80
N GLN A 17 -5.95 -20.17 7.96
CA GLN A 17 -6.85 -19.59 6.96
C GLN A 17 -6.61 -18.10 6.73
N ALA A 18 -6.30 -17.34 7.78
CA ALA A 18 -5.96 -15.93 7.65
C ALA A 18 -4.67 -15.75 6.82
N GLN A 19 -3.63 -16.54 7.07
CA GLN A 19 -2.40 -16.51 6.29
C GLN A 19 -2.63 -16.86 4.82
N GLU A 20 -3.40 -17.92 4.53
CA GLU A 20 -3.74 -18.30 3.15
C GLU A 20 -4.49 -17.17 2.40
N ASN A 21 -5.36 -16.44 3.09
CA ASN A 21 -6.07 -15.31 2.48
C ASN A 21 -5.15 -14.11 2.27
N LEU A 22 -4.19 -13.87 3.17
CA LEU A 22 -3.19 -12.82 3.00
C LEU A 22 -2.26 -13.12 1.82
N ASN A 23 -1.83 -14.37 1.65
CA ASN A 23 -1.04 -14.79 0.50
C ASN A 23 -1.79 -14.53 -0.82
N LYS A 24 -3.07 -14.91 -0.90
CA LYS A 24 -3.91 -14.65 -2.09
C LYS A 24 -4.08 -13.16 -2.37
N LEU A 25 -4.23 -12.36 -1.32
CA LEU A 25 -4.31 -10.90 -1.47
C LEU A 25 -2.98 -10.35 -2.01
N PHE A 26 -1.85 -10.81 -1.46
CA PHE A 26 -0.52 -10.42 -1.91
C PHE A 26 -0.30 -10.77 -3.39
N GLU A 27 -0.60 -12.00 -3.79
CA GLU A 27 -0.59 -12.41 -5.21
C GLU A 27 -1.51 -11.56 -6.09
N ALA A 28 -2.65 -11.12 -5.56
CA ALA A 28 -3.58 -10.28 -6.31
C ALA A 28 -3.09 -8.83 -6.49
N LEU A 29 -2.07 -8.38 -5.74
CA LEU A 29 -1.43 -7.08 -5.97
C LEU A 29 -0.73 -7.04 -7.33
N ASP A 30 -0.22 -8.18 -7.83
CA ASP A 30 0.41 -8.28 -9.16
C ASP A 30 -0.53 -7.90 -10.32
N LEU A 31 -1.84 -7.77 -10.06
CA LEU A 31 -2.80 -7.23 -11.03
C LEU A 31 -2.47 -5.80 -11.48
N ILE A 32 -1.59 -5.07 -10.79
CA ILE A 32 -1.12 -3.75 -11.25
C ILE A 32 -0.17 -3.85 -12.44
N GLU A 33 0.48 -4.99 -12.66
CA GLU A 33 1.40 -5.18 -13.77
C GLU A 33 0.67 -4.94 -15.10
N CYS A 34 1.31 -4.18 -15.98
CA CYS A 34 0.71 -3.85 -17.25
C CYS A 34 1.77 -3.53 -18.31
N GLN A 35 1.41 -3.76 -19.57
CA GLN A 35 2.20 -3.37 -20.72
C GLN A 35 1.31 -2.64 -21.72
N GLN A 36 1.25 -1.32 -21.57
CA GLN A 36 0.52 -0.39 -22.43
C GLN A 36 1.52 0.49 -23.21
N GLN A 37 1.05 1.16 -24.27
CA GLN A 37 1.93 1.88 -25.19
C GLN A 37 2.82 2.93 -24.51
N ASN A 38 2.32 3.58 -23.45
CA ASN A 38 3.00 4.68 -22.73
C ASN A 38 3.17 4.41 -21.23
N LEU A 39 2.89 3.18 -20.78
CA LEU A 39 2.98 2.78 -19.38
C LEU A 39 3.31 1.29 -19.32
N VAL A 40 4.40 0.97 -18.64
CA VAL A 40 4.78 -0.40 -18.29
C VAL A 40 5.01 -0.43 -16.80
N ILE A 41 4.36 -1.38 -16.12
CA ILE A 41 4.51 -1.67 -14.70
C ILE A 41 4.93 -3.13 -14.60
N GLU A 42 6.07 -3.38 -13.96
CA GLU A 42 6.66 -4.72 -13.84
C GLU A 42 7.14 -4.93 -12.40
N CYS A 43 6.83 -6.09 -11.83
CA CYS A 43 7.36 -6.50 -10.52
C CYS A 43 8.88 -6.69 -10.61
N GLU A 44 9.61 -6.12 -9.67
CA GLU A 44 11.08 -6.21 -9.61
C GLU A 44 11.54 -6.90 -8.31
N ASP A 45 10.84 -6.65 -7.20
CA ASP A 45 11.20 -7.21 -5.89
C ASP A 45 9.97 -7.31 -4.98
N SER A 46 10.05 -8.18 -3.98
CA SER A 46 9.01 -8.37 -2.97
C SER A 46 9.63 -8.97 -1.71
N ASP A 47 9.14 -8.59 -0.54
CA ASP A 47 9.60 -9.16 0.72
C ASP A 47 9.47 -10.69 0.68
N GLU A 48 10.58 -11.40 0.86
CA GLU A 48 10.56 -12.85 1.00
C GLU A 48 9.95 -13.22 2.36
N CYS A 49 8.98 -14.12 2.35
CA CYS A 49 8.44 -14.67 3.60
C CYS A 49 9.52 -15.61 4.20
N GLU A 50 10.40 -15.10 5.07
CA GLU A 50 11.54 -15.82 5.68
C GLU A 50 11.13 -16.93 6.68
N GLY A 51 10.05 -17.65 6.42
CA GLY A 51 9.58 -18.74 7.29
C GLY A 51 8.99 -18.26 8.62
N GLU A 52 8.75 -16.96 8.79
CA GLU A 52 7.99 -16.43 9.93
C GLU A 52 6.52 -16.86 9.86
N PHE A 53 5.94 -17.14 11.03
CA PHE A 53 4.56 -17.62 11.14
C PHE A 53 3.53 -16.54 10.71
N ILE A 54 3.82 -15.27 10.97
CA ILE A 54 3.06 -14.08 10.54
C ILE A 54 4.05 -12.92 10.41
N GLN A 55 4.20 -12.37 9.21
CA GLN A 55 4.98 -11.16 8.97
C GLN A 55 4.06 -9.92 9.14
N PRO A 56 4.46 -8.87 9.88
CA PRO A 56 3.55 -7.76 10.20
C PRO A 56 3.34 -6.79 9.04
N VAL A 57 4.31 -6.70 8.13
CA VAL A 57 4.27 -5.87 6.92
C VAL A 57 4.90 -6.62 5.75
N TRP A 58 4.21 -6.66 4.62
CA TRP A 58 4.74 -7.16 3.34
C TRP A 58 4.81 -6.02 2.34
N ASN A 59 5.93 -5.86 1.67
CA ASN A 59 6.12 -4.91 0.57
C ASN A 59 6.31 -5.66 -0.76
N ALA A 60 5.73 -5.11 -1.82
CA ALA A 60 5.97 -5.50 -3.21
C ALA A 60 6.30 -4.25 -4.01
N TYR A 61 7.37 -4.34 -4.81
CA TYR A 61 7.96 -3.21 -5.52
C TYR A 61 7.89 -3.42 -7.02
N TYR A 62 7.43 -2.38 -7.71
CA TYR A 62 7.21 -2.41 -9.15
C TYR A 62 7.87 -1.22 -9.82
N SER A 63 8.60 -1.47 -10.90
CA SER A 63 9.18 -0.39 -11.69
C SER A 63 8.15 0.20 -12.65
N VAL A 64 8.19 1.51 -12.84
CA VAL A 64 7.35 2.25 -13.80
C VAL A 64 8.21 2.74 -14.95
N LYS A 65 7.86 2.33 -16.18
CA LYS A 65 8.55 2.70 -17.42
C LYS A 65 7.56 3.35 -18.40
N ARG A 66 8.02 4.32 -19.20
CA ARG A 66 7.20 5.03 -20.20
C ARG A 66 7.27 4.44 -21.61
N SER A 67 7.86 3.26 -21.76
CA SER A 67 8.09 2.62 -23.05
C SER A 67 8.17 1.11 -22.89
N MET A 68 7.62 0.38 -23.87
CA MET A 68 7.71 -1.09 -23.97
C MET A 68 9.07 -1.60 -24.45
N ARG A 69 10.08 -0.73 -24.61
CA ARG A 69 11.43 -1.18 -24.98
C ARG A 69 12.03 -1.96 -23.82
N ARG A 70 12.64 -3.12 -24.08
CA ARG A 70 13.28 -3.97 -23.06
C ARG A 70 14.26 -3.22 -22.13
N ASN A 71 14.93 -2.20 -22.64
CA ASN A 71 15.88 -1.37 -21.89
C ASN A 71 15.33 0.04 -21.62
N ALA A 72 14.01 0.19 -21.52
CA ALA A 72 13.38 1.44 -21.15
C ALA A 72 13.86 1.84 -19.75
N ARG A 73 14.10 3.14 -19.58
CA ARG A 73 14.52 3.68 -18.30
C ARG A 73 13.35 3.63 -17.31
N VAL A 74 13.64 3.26 -16.07
CA VAL A 74 12.72 3.42 -14.95
C VAL A 74 12.53 4.92 -14.69
N GLU A 75 11.27 5.33 -14.58
CA GLU A 75 10.85 6.71 -14.32
C GLU A 75 10.16 6.87 -12.96
N GLY A 76 9.94 5.76 -12.25
CA GLY A 76 9.37 5.75 -10.91
C GLY A 76 9.24 4.34 -10.36
N TRP A 77 8.85 4.25 -9.10
CA TRP A 77 8.63 3.02 -8.36
C TRP A 77 7.27 3.06 -7.67
N ILE A 78 6.55 1.95 -7.77
CA ILE A 78 5.34 1.71 -6.98
C ILE A 78 5.72 0.77 -5.85
N THR A 79 5.26 1.07 -4.64
CA THR A 79 5.29 0.13 -3.52
C THR A 79 3.86 -0.19 -3.12
N LEU A 80 3.50 -1.47 -3.13
CA LEU A 80 2.26 -1.95 -2.52
C LEU A 80 2.61 -2.69 -1.25
N ALA A 81 1.98 -2.35 -0.13
CA ALA A 81 2.24 -3.04 1.12
C ALA A 81 0.99 -3.44 1.88
N ILE A 82 1.01 -4.62 2.50
CA ILE A 82 0.00 -5.06 3.46
C ILE A 82 0.58 -4.86 4.86
N GLN A 83 -0.01 -3.98 5.66
CA GLN A 83 0.37 -3.76 7.05
C GLN A 83 -0.76 -4.26 7.97
N LEU A 84 -0.49 -5.32 8.75
CA LEU A 84 -1.48 -5.92 9.66
C LEU A 84 -1.57 -5.21 11.00
N THR A 85 -0.43 -4.75 11.49
CA THR A 85 -0.29 -4.21 12.83
C THR A 85 0.84 -3.18 12.85
N CYS A 86 0.89 -2.46 13.95
CA CYS A 86 1.98 -1.57 14.30
C CYS A 86 2.42 -1.75 15.75
N LYS A 87 3.54 -1.14 16.14
CA LYS A 87 3.97 -1.17 17.55
C LYS A 87 2.99 -0.40 18.45
N GLU A 88 2.56 -1.05 19.53
CA GLU A 88 1.70 -0.48 20.58
C GLU A 88 2.35 0.76 21.23
N GLY A 89 1.57 1.83 21.46
CA GLY A 89 2.04 3.07 22.07
C GLY A 89 2.54 4.16 21.10
N ASN A 90 2.79 3.80 19.84
CA ASN A 90 2.99 4.74 18.74
C ASN A 90 1.65 5.03 18.04
N GLU A 91 0.56 5.19 18.79
CA GLU A 91 -0.81 5.34 18.28
C GLU A 91 -1.26 6.79 18.53
N ALA A 92 -1.12 7.67 17.55
CA ALA A 92 -1.87 8.92 17.53
C ALA A 92 -3.35 8.59 17.27
N ASP A 93 -4.27 9.51 17.60
CA ASP A 93 -5.73 9.38 17.43
C ASP A 93 -6.15 9.33 15.95
N TRP A 94 -5.62 8.38 15.19
CA TRP A 94 -6.13 8.03 13.88
C TRP A 94 -7.29 7.06 14.08
N GLU A 95 -8.50 7.50 13.75
CA GLU A 95 -9.74 6.71 13.88
C GLU A 95 -9.65 5.32 13.23
N PHE A 96 -8.72 5.13 12.28
CA PHE A 96 -8.48 3.86 11.59
C PHE A 96 -7.02 3.37 11.61
N GLY A 97 -6.12 4.00 12.38
CA GLY A 97 -4.69 3.64 12.35
C GLY A 97 -4.34 2.28 12.93
N LYS A 98 -5.24 1.77 13.77
CA LYS A 98 -5.19 0.42 14.35
C LYS A 98 -5.70 -0.67 13.38
N ARG A 99 -6.25 -0.28 12.23
CA ARG A 99 -6.83 -1.22 11.27
C ARG A 99 -5.74 -1.72 10.33
N ALA A 100 -5.77 -3.02 10.05
CA ALA A 100 -4.96 -3.59 8.99
C ALA A 100 -5.29 -2.88 7.67
N LYS A 101 -4.26 -2.58 6.88
CA LYS A 101 -4.39 -1.73 5.69
C LYS A 101 -3.48 -2.18 4.55
N VAL A 102 -3.87 -1.80 3.34
CA VAL A 102 -3.03 -1.82 2.16
C VAL A 102 -2.54 -0.40 1.89
N LEU A 103 -1.23 -0.24 1.75
CA LEU A 103 -0.56 1.01 1.43
C LEU A 103 -0.18 0.99 -0.05
N VAL A 104 -0.47 2.07 -0.75
CA VAL A 104 -0.19 2.23 -2.18
C VAL A 104 0.65 3.48 -2.36
N GLY A 105 1.94 3.29 -2.57
CA GLY A 105 2.92 4.36 -2.74
C GLY A 105 3.46 4.46 -4.15
N TYR A 106 3.77 5.68 -4.56
CA TYR A 106 4.51 5.98 -5.76
C TYR A 106 5.63 6.98 -5.46
N CYS A 107 6.82 6.66 -5.96
CA CYS A 107 7.97 7.54 -5.95
C CYS A 107 8.39 7.81 -7.39
N PRO A 108 8.39 9.06 -7.87
CA PRO A 108 8.82 9.39 -9.23
C PRO A 108 10.35 9.40 -9.37
N LEU A 109 11.12 8.87 -8.43
CA LEU A 109 12.58 8.79 -8.53
C LEU A 109 13.02 7.50 -9.24
N ARG A 110 14.26 7.51 -9.70
CA ARG A 110 14.77 6.44 -10.58
C ARG A 110 15.50 5.35 -9.82
N SER A 111 16.06 5.68 -8.65
CA SER A 111 16.74 4.68 -7.82
C SER A 111 15.69 3.82 -7.13
N PHE A 112 15.96 2.53 -7.02
CA PHE A 112 15.16 1.63 -6.20
C PHE A 112 15.24 2.02 -4.72
N ASP A 113 16.41 2.50 -4.28
CA ASP A 113 16.63 2.96 -2.90
C ASP A 113 15.73 4.13 -2.47
N ASP A 114 15.10 4.80 -3.45
CA ASP A 114 14.16 5.90 -3.22
C ASP A 114 12.69 5.41 -3.14
N ALA A 115 12.42 4.13 -3.39
CA ALA A 115 11.08 3.57 -3.28
C ALA A 115 10.56 3.68 -1.84
N TRP A 116 9.24 3.76 -1.68
CA TRP A 116 8.64 3.72 -0.35
C TRP A 116 8.96 2.38 0.31
N GLY A 117 9.53 2.41 1.52
CA GLY A 117 9.70 1.23 2.37
C GLY A 117 8.74 1.31 3.55
N PHE A 118 7.71 0.46 3.59
CA PHE A 118 6.76 0.45 4.70
C PHE A 118 7.19 -0.55 5.78
N ASP A 119 7.14 -0.13 7.04
CA ASP A 119 7.54 -0.94 8.20
C ASP A 119 6.54 -0.83 9.37
N VAL A 120 6.88 -1.45 10.51
CA VAL A 120 6.07 -1.44 11.74
C VAL A 120 6.33 -0.24 12.65
N ASP A 121 7.41 0.49 12.43
CA ASP A 121 7.90 1.54 13.31
C ASP A 121 7.21 2.87 13.08
N SER A 122 6.65 3.06 11.88
CA SER A 122 6.09 4.33 11.42
C SER A 122 4.59 4.26 11.04
N PRO A 123 3.69 3.79 11.93
CA PRO A 123 2.32 3.46 11.57
C PRO A 123 1.36 4.65 11.40
N ASN A 124 1.71 5.81 11.96
CA ASN A 124 0.90 7.04 11.90
C ASN A 124 1.41 8.05 10.86
N SER A 125 2.68 7.97 10.47
CA SER A 125 3.20 8.70 9.29
C SER A 125 2.80 8.00 8.00
N SER A 126 2.16 6.83 8.09
CA SER A 126 1.57 6.06 7.00
C SER A 126 2.56 5.61 5.91
N GLY A 127 3.85 5.80 6.16
CA GLY A 127 4.94 5.59 5.22
C GLY A 127 6.12 6.42 5.64
N TYR A 128 6.94 5.83 6.52
CA TYR A 128 8.34 6.08 6.86
C TYR A 128 8.90 7.51 7.09
N SER A 129 8.31 8.59 6.60
CA SER A 129 8.96 9.90 6.61
C SER A 129 8.29 10.88 7.56
N GLU A 130 9.05 11.40 8.52
CA GLU A 130 8.69 12.59 9.31
C GLU A 130 8.42 13.81 8.41
N ASP A 131 9.00 13.82 7.21
CA ASP A 131 8.86 14.86 6.21
C ASP A 131 7.61 14.67 5.31
N ALA A 132 6.90 13.54 5.43
CA ALA A 132 5.67 13.32 4.69
C ALA A 132 4.53 14.20 5.25
N VAL A 133 3.93 14.99 4.38
CA VAL A 133 2.83 15.90 4.72
C VAL A 133 1.50 15.21 4.41
N ALA A 134 0.60 15.19 5.39
CA ALA A 134 -0.77 14.71 5.23
C ALA A 134 -1.61 15.72 4.43
N THR A 135 -2.31 15.22 3.42
CA THR A 135 -3.35 15.95 2.68
C THR A 135 -4.75 15.44 3.07
N ALA A 136 -5.79 15.88 2.37
CA ALA A 136 -7.16 15.45 2.63
C ALA A 136 -7.45 13.98 2.29
N THR A 137 -6.63 13.32 1.46
CA THR A 137 -6.85 11.93 1.00
C THR A 137 -5.61 11.04 1.03
N HIS A 138 -4.41 11.61 1.06
CA HIS A 138 -3.15 10.90 0.91
C HIS A 138 -2.00 11.65 1.59
N TRP A 139 -0.80 11.10 1.54
CA TRP A 139 0.42 11.74 2.02
C TRP A 139 1.31 12.08 0.84
N THR A 140 2.07 13.15 0.99
CA THR A 140 3.01 13.65 -0.01
C THR A 140 4.37 13.92 0.60
N LEU A 141 5.42 13.60 -0.13
CA LEU A 141 6.80 13.93 0.20
C LEU A 141 7.41 14.70 -0.98
N GLU A 142 7.87 15.92 -0.71
CA GLU A 142 8.52 16.75 -1.73
C GLU A 142 9.95 16.26 -1.93
N GLU A 143 10.28 15.87 -3.16
CA GLU A 143 11.60 15.36 -3.50
C GLU A 143 12.57 16.51 -3.82
N GLY A 144 13.86 16.27 -3.61
CA GLY A 144 14.90 17.29 -3.83
C GLY A 144 15.00 17.82 -5.27
N ASP A 145 14.32 17.19 -6.24
CA ASP A 145 14.26 17.61 -7.64
C ASP A 145 12.94 18.29 -8.05
N GLY A 146 12.08 18.61 -7.07
CA GLY A 146 10.81 19.28 -7.26
C GLY A 146 9.67 18.37 -7.72
N ARG A 147 9.88 17.05 -7.77
CA ARG A 147 8.80 16.06 -7.91
C ARG A 147 8.23 15.71 -6.54
N THR A 148 7.10 15.03 -6.52
CA THR A 148 6.40 14.69 -5.28
C THR A 148 6.12 13.19 -5.26
N SER A 149 6.68 12.49 -4.29
CA SER A 149 6.27 11.15 -3.94
C SER A 149 4.97 11.21 -3.14
N TRP A 150 4.16 10.17 -3.24
CA TRP A 150 2.91 10.12 -2.52
C TRP A 150 2.54 8.69 -2.19
N PHE A 151 1.68 8.51 -1.20
CA PHE A 151 1.01 7.25 -0.97
C PHE A 151 -0.37 7.46 -0.36
N TYR A 152 -1.27 6.49 -0.53
CA TYR A 152 -2.55 6.45 0.15
C TYR A 152 -2.77 5.08 0.81
N ALA A 153 -3.75 5.02 1.71
CA ALA A 153 -4.05 3.83 2.49
C ALA A 153 -5.49 3.39 2.28
N LEU A 154 -5.67 2.07 2.19
CA LEU A 154 -6.97 1.40 2.07
C LEU A 154 -7.13 0.41 3.23
N PRO A 155 -8.31 0.29 3.82
CA PRO A 155 -8.56 -0.69 4.86
C PRO A 155 -8.58 -2.12 4.26
N LEU A 156 -7.89 -3.05 4.91
CA LEU A 156 -7.66 -4.40 4.39
C LEU A 156 -8.95 -5.20 4.19
N ASP A 157 -9.94 -5.01 5.05
CA ASP A 157 -11.26 -5.65 4.98
C ASP A 157 -12.15 -5.10 3.86
N GLN A 158 -11.72 -4.09 3.10
CA GLN A 158 -12.34 -3.73 1.82
C GLN A 158 -11.71 -4.48 0.63
N MET A 159 -10.55 -5.13 0.82
CA MET A 159 -9.85 -5.92 -0.22
C MET A 159 -10.33 -7.38 -0.21
N THR A 160 -11.64 -7.56 -0.42
CA THR A 160 -12.27 -8.88 -0.29
C THR A 160 -12.09 -9.77 -1.52
N ASP A 161 -11.77 -9.17 -2.67
CA ASP A 161 -11.63 -9.85 -3.94
C ASP A 161 -10.82 -9.01 -4.95
N THR A 162 -10.50 -9.63 -6.09
CA THR A 162 -9.75 -8.99 -7.17
C THR A 162 -10.48 -7.83 -7.84
N ALA A 163 -11.81 -7.77 -7.78
CA ALA A 163 -12.55 -6.66 -8.37
C ALA A 163 -12.37 -5.39 -7.52
N ARG A 164 -12.34 -5.53 -6.18
CA ARG A 164 -12.01 -4.42 -5.28
C ARG A 164 -10.57 -3.94 -5.43
N ILE A 165 -9.62 -4.86 -5.61
CA ILE A 165 -8.22 -4.51 -5.89
C ILE A 165 -8.12 -3.72 -7.19
N ARG A 166 -8.83 -4.14 -8.24
CA ARG A 166 -8.87 -3.38 -9.49
C ARG A 166 -9.46 -2.00 -9.31
N GLN A 167 -10.62 -1.92 -8.68
CA GLN A 167 -11.36 -0.67 -8.47
C GLN A 167 -10.61 0.35 -7.61
N TYR A 168 -9.91 -0.11 -6.56
CA TYR A 168 -9.34 0.77 -5.55
C TYR A 168 -7.82 0.95 -5.65
N ILE A 169 -7.12 0.07 -6.37
CA ILE A 169 -5.67 0.12 -6.51
C ILE A 169 -5.29 0.25 -8.00
N VAL A 170 -5.63 -0.74 -8.82
CA VAL A 170 -5.14 -0.83 -10.20
C VAL A 170 -5.62 0.34 -11.07
N GLU A 171 -6.94 0.56 -11.12
CA GLU A 171 -7.56 1.59 -11.96
C GLU A 171 -7.10 3.00 -11.52
N PRO A 172 -7.21 3.39 -10.23
CA PRO A 172 -6.70 4.68 -9.77
C PRO A 172 -5.23 4.91 -10.11
N LEU A 173 -4.38 3.92 -9.84
CA LEU A 173 -2.94 4.04 -10.04
C LEU A 173 -2.60 4.19 -11.52
N GLN A 174 -3.24 3.42 -12.40
CA GLN A 174 -3.04 3.56 -13.84
C GLN A 174 -3.50 4.94 -14.34
N THR A 175 -4.68 5.43 -13.92
CA THR A 175 -5.18 6.76 -14.29
C THR A 175 -4.23 7.89 -13.85
N ILE A 176 -3.72 7.81 -12.62
CA ILE A 176 -2.76 8.78 -12.09
C ILE A 176 -1.46 8.73 -12.91
N LEU A 177 -0.95 7.53 -13.19
CA LEU A 177 0.32 7.36 -13.88
C LEU A 177 0.22 7.71 -15.36
N THR A 178 -0.88 7.47 -16.07
CA THR A 178 -1.05 7.91 -17.46
C THR A 178 -1.18 9.42 -17.58
N GLY A 179 -1.44 10.12 -16.46
CA GLY A 179 -1.59 11.57 -16.42
C GLY A 179 -2.91 12.05 -17.02
N GLU A 180 -3.92 11.17 -17.07
CA GLU A 180 -5.26 11.50 -17.55
C GLU A 180 -5.98 12.43 -16.56
N ASP A 181 -5.83 12.15 -15.25
CA ASP A 181 -6.38 12.95 -14.16
C ASP A 181 -5.33 13.21 -13.08
N GLY A 182 -5.55 14.27 -12.27
CA GLY A 182 -4.69 14.58 -11.13
C GLY A 182 -4.89 13.63 -9.96
N LEU A 183 -3.82 13.36 -9.20
CA LEU A 183 -3.81 12.52 -7.99
C LEU A 183 -5.00 12.80 -7.05
N GLU A 184 -5.21 14.07 -6.70
CA GLU A 184 -6.27 14.46 -5.78
C GLU A 184 -7.68 14.22 -6.34
N GLN A 185 -7.88 14.40 -7.65
CA GLN A 185 -9.16 14.13 -8.31
C GLN A 185 -9.49 12.65 -8.25
N VAL A 186 -8.55 11.80 -8.68
CA VAL A 186 -8.73 10.34 -8.69
C VAL A 186 -9.00 9.79 -7.28
N LEU A 187 -8.21 10.23 -6.29
CA LEU A 187 -8.39 9.76 -4.92
C LEU A 187 -9.68 10.29 -4.26
N ASN A 188 -10.20 11.44 -4.69
CA ASN A 188 -11.48 11.94 -4.20
C ASN A 188 -12.66 11.06 -4.66
N GLU A 189 -12.57 10.38 -5.81
CA GLU A 189 -13.62 9.46 -6.29
C GLU A 189 -13.77 8.22 -5.39
N ILE A 190 -12.66 7.78 -4.80
CA ILE A 190 -12.62 6.63 -3.87
C ILE A 190 -12.54 7.06 -2.40
N ARG A 191 -12.72 8.36 -2.09
CA ARG A 191 -12.55 8.92 -0.75
C ARG A 191 -13.30 8.16 0.35
N GLY A 192 -14.50 7.67 0.03
CA GLY A 192 -15.35 6.93 0.97
C GLY A 192 -14.76 5.60 1.47
N VAL A 193 -13.73 5.08 0.81
CA VAL A 193 -13.05 3.84 1.22
C VAL A 193 -11.60 4.05 1.67
N LEU A 194 -11.06 5.27 1.57
CA LEU A 194 -9.69 5.54 1.99
C LEU A 194 -9.57 5.58 3.52
N CYS A 195 -8.43 5.13 4.03
CA CYS A 195 -8.00 5.47 5.37
C CYS A 195 -7.43 6.91 5.34
N ILE A 196 -8.28 7.88 5.67
CA ILE A 196 -7.96 9.31 5.55
C ILE A 196 -6.84 9.71 6.53
N PRO A 197 -5.83 10.49 6.07
CA PRO A 197 -4.78 10.99 6.94
C PRO A 197 -5.31 11.81 8.13
N PRO A 198 -4.66 11.73 9.31
CA PRO A 198 -4.97 12.62 10.41
C PRO A 198 -4.69 14.06 9.98
N GLN A 199 -5.70 14.92 10.05
CA GLN A 199 -5.53 16.33 9.75
C GLN A 199 -4.95 17.02 10.99
N PRO A 200 -3.89 17.83 10.88
CA PRO A 200 -3.45 18.68 11.98
C PRO A 200 -4.61 19.61 12.32
N ASN A 201 -5.26 19.35 13.46
CA ASN A 201 -6.44 20.01 14.02
C ASN A 201 -7.09 21.09 13.16
N ALA A 202 -8.31 20.80 12.68
CA ALA A 202 -9.36 21.80 12.74
C ALA A 202 -9.60 22.11 14.23
N GLU A 203 -8.82 23.03 14.80
CA GLU A 203 -9.05 23.53 16.15
C GLU A 203 -10.46 24.15 16.20
N SER A 204 -11.36 23.47 16.92
CA SER A 204 -12.65 24.00 17.36
C SER A 204 -12.55 24.50 18.79
#